data_AF-A0A7J4V8V9-F1
#
_entry.id   AF-A0A7J4V8V9-F1
#
_cell.length_a   1.000
_cell.length_b   1.000
_cell.length_c   1.000
_cell.angle_alpha   90.00
_cell.angle_beta   90.00
_cell.angle_gamma   90.00
#
_symmetry.space_group_name_H-M   'P 1'
#
loop_
_entity.id
_entity.type
_entity.pdbx_description
1 polymer ?
#
loop_
_entity_poly.entity_id
_entity_poly.type
_entity_poly.pdbx_seq_one_letter_code
_entity_poly.pdbx_strand_id
1 'polypeptide(L)' 'MVSGKYSIKVIESGYFALDGGAMFGIIPKPLWEKTNPADGMNRIAMAARLLLLEWENEKMLIDTGMGEKWDEKSR' A
#
# COMPACT_ATOMS: atom_id res chain seq x y z
N MET A 1 -5.60 -10.21 12.62
CA MET A 1 -4.91 -11.52 12.55
C MET A 1 -4.16 -11.74 13.85
N VAL A 2 -3.99 -12.97 14.31
CA VAL A 2 -3.13 -13.27 15.47
C VAL A 2 -1.96 -14.12 14.97
N SER A 3 -0.75 -13.78 15.39
CA SER A 3 0.46 -14.56 15.11
C SER A 3 1.27 -14.73 16.40
N GLY A 4 1.22 -15.93 16.97
CA GLY A 4 1.77 -16.20 18.30
C GLY A 4 1.13 -15.27 19.36
N LYS A 5 1.97 -14.50 20.05
CA LYS A 5 1.54 -13.54 21.09
C LYS A 5 1.09 -12.18 20.56
N TYR A 6 1.15 -11.95 19.25
CA TYR A 6 0.87 -10.65 18.64
C TYR A 6 -0.54 -10.62 18.04
N SER A 7 -1.30 -9.60 18.41
CA SER A 7 -2.46 -9.15 17.64
C SER A 7 -1.97 -8.19 16.55
N ILE A 8 -2.31 -8.49 15.29
CA ILE A 8 -1.90 -7.73 14.11
C ILE A 8 -3.14 -7.12 13.46
N LYS A 9 -3.18 -5.79 13.41
CA LYS A 9 -4.20 -5.00 12.72
C LYS A 9 -3.59 -4.31 11.52
N VAL A 10 -4.26 -4.43 10.38
CA VAL A 10 -3.93 -3.66 9.18
C VAL A 10 -4.72 -2.36 9.25
N ILE A 11 -4.04 -1.23 9.09
CA ILE A 11 -4.64 0.10 9.04
C ILE A 11 -4.42 0.64 7.63
N GLU A 12 -5.49 1.03 6.96
CA GLU A 12 -5.40 1.69 5.65
C GLU A 12 -5.13 3.19 5.86
N SER A 13 -4.03 3.67 5.27
CA SER A 13 -3.55 5.05 5.43
C SER A 13 -3.74 5.89 4.16
N GLY A 14 -4.44 5.37 3.15
CA GLY A 14 -4.79 6.07 1.92
C GLY A 14 -4.43 5.30 0.66
N TYR A 15 -4.87 5.85 -0.46
CA TYR A 15 -4.61 5.35 -1.80
C TYR A 15 -3.82 6.37 -2.60
N PHE A 16 -3.03 5.87 -3.55
CA PHE A 16 -2.25 6.66 -4.49
C PHE A 16 -2.05 5.86 -5.78
N ALA A 17 -1.61 6.52 -6.85
CA ALA A 17 -1.38 5.86 -8.14
C ALA A 17 0.07 6.01 -8.59
N LEU A 18 0.71 4.90 -9.01
CA LEU A 18 2.07 4.90 -9.56
C LEU A 18 2.09 4.25 -10.94
N ASP A 19 3.08 4.59 -11.77
CA ASP A 19 3.27 3.94 -13.07
C ASP A 19 3.42 2.42 -12.92
N GLY A 20 2.55 1.65 -13.57
CA GLY A 20 2.52 0.20 -13.47
C GLY A 20 3.81 -0.45 -14.01
N GLY A 21 4.40 0.11 -15.07
CA GLY A 21 5.66 -0.37 -15.61
C GLY A 21 6.81 -0.24 -14.60
N ALA A 22 6.89 0.89 -13.91
CA ALA A 22 7.87 1.12 -12.84
C ALA A 22 7.68 0.15 -11.66
N MET A 23 6.44 -0.17 -11.29
CA MET A 23 6.14 -1.09 -10.18
C MET A 23 6.39 -2.56 -10.51
N PHE A 24 6.17 -2.97 -11.76
CA PHE A 24 6.33 -4.35 -12.20
C PHE A 24 7.65 -4.63 -12.93
N GLY A 25 8.46 -3.60 -13.18
CA GLY A 25 9.80 -3.71 -13.75
C GLY A 25 9.81 -4.40 -15.11
N ILE A 26 10.47 -5.56 -15.18
CA ILE A 26 10.62 -6.32 -16.43
C ILE A 26 9.37 -7.10 -16.84
N ILE A 27 8.35 -7.19 -15.96
CA ILE A 27 7.16 -8.00 -16.24
C ILE A 27 6.31 -7.30 -17.32
N PRO A 28 5.96 -7.99 -18.42
CA PRO A 28 5.17 -7.40 -19.50
C PRO A 28 3.79 -6.92 -19.03
N LYS A 29 3.37 -5.75 -19.54
CA LYS A 29 2.05 -5.16 -19.27
C LYS A 29 0.87 -6.13 -19.41
N PRO A 30 0.77 -6.92 -20.50
CA PRO A 30 -0.34 -7.87 -20.64
C PRO A 30 -0.43 -8.94 -19.53
N LEU A 31 0.63 -9.16 -18.74
CA LEU A 31 0.59 -10.09 -17.61
C LEU A 31 0.12 -9.40 -16.32
N TRP A 32 0.74 -8.28 -15.94
CA TRP A 32 0.41 -7.62 -14.67
C TRP A 32 -0.90 -6.83 -14.72
N GLU A 33 -1.31 -6.33 -15.90
CA GLU A 33 -2.54 -5.54 -16.06
C GLU A 33 -3.81 -6.36 -15.78
N LYS A 34 -3.71 -7.70 -15.87
CA LYS A 34 -4.81 -8.62 -15.54
C LYS A 34 -5.23 -8.55 -14.07
N THR A 35 -4.28 -8.30 -13.17
CA THR A 35 -4.51 -8.24 -11.73
C THR A 35 -4.43 -6.81 -11.19
N ASN A 36 -3.76 -5.91 -11.91
CA ASN A 36 -3.55 -4.52 -11.54
C ASN A 36 -3.88 -3.64 -12.75
N PRO A 37 -5.17 -3.44 -13.08
CA PRO A 37 -5.56 -2.67 -14.26
C PRO A 37 -5.04 -1.24 -14.15
N ALA A 38 -4.42 -0.78 -15.23
CA ALA A 38 -3.89 0.58 -15.30
C ALA A 38 -4.92 1.58 -15.82
N ASP A 39 -4.79 2.84 -15.40
CA ASP A 39 -5.56 3.95 -15.96
C ASP A 39 -5.02 4.42 -17.32
N GLY A 40 -5.63 5.46 -17.89
CA GLY A 40 -5.22 6.05 -19.17
C GLY A 40 -3.81 6.65 -19.19
N MET A 41 -3.17 6.83 -18.04
CA MET A 41 -1.78 7.29 -17.89
C MET A 41 -0.83 6.15 -17.49
N ASN A 42 -1.25 4.89 -17.64
CA ASN A 42 -0.49 3.69 -17.27
C ASN A 42 -0.23 3.53 -15.77
N ARG A 43 -1.04 4.16 -14.90
CA ARG A 43 -0.86 4.06 -13.45
C ARG A 43 -1.75 2.99 -12.84
N ILE A 44 -1.26 2.31 -11.81
CA ILE A 44 -2.01 1.34 -11.01
C ILE A 44 -2.40 1.95 -9.66
N ALA A 45 -3.60 1.62 -9.17
CA ALA A 45 -4.03 2.02 -7.84
C ALA A 45 -3.29 1.20 -6.77
N MET A 46 -2.72 1.89 -5.79
CA MET A 46 -2.01 1.31 -4.66
C MET A 46 -2.60 1.81 -3.34
N ALA A 47 -2.52 0.97 -2.31
CA ALA A 47 -2.97 1.33 -0.97
C ALA A 47 -1.78 1.34 -0.01
N ALA A 48 -1.58 2.46 0.69
CA ALA A 48 -0.66 2.53 1.81
C ALA A 48 -1.30 1.84 3.02
N ARG A 49 -0.67 0.78 3.53
CA ARG A 49 -1.17 0.03 4.68
C ARG A 49 -0.10 -0.07 5.75
N LEU A 50 -0.51 0.18 6.98
CA LEU A 50 0.32 0.12 8.17
C LEU A 50 -0.07 -1.10 8.99
N LEU A 51 0.87 -1.57 9.82
CA LEU A 51 0.59 -2.66 10.75
C LEU A 51 0.68 -2.13 12.18
N LEU A 52 -0.41 -2.27 12.92
CA LEU A 52 -0.41 -2.11 14.37
C LEU A 52 -0.27 -3.48 15.01
N LEU A 53 0.86 -3.68 15.67
CA LEU A 53 1.17 -4.85 16.49
C LEU A 53 0.86 -4.51 17.95
N GLU A 54 0.06 -5.36 18.59
CA GLU A 54 -0.25 -5.26 20.02
C GLU A 54 0.14 -6.57 20.71
N TRP A 55 0.88 -6.48 21.82
CA TRP A 55 1.12 -7.61 22.72
C TRP A 55 1.17 -7.09 24.16
N GLU A 56 0.49 -7.77 25.09
CA GLU A 56 0.39 -7.33 26.49
C GLU A 56 -0.01 -5.84 26.59
N ASN A 57 0.85 -4.99 27.17
CA ASN A 57 0.65 -3.56 27.31
C ASN A 57 1.40 -2.72 26.28
N GLU A 58 2.05 -3.36 25.30
CA GLU A 58 2.91 -2.73 24.33
C GLU A 58 2.22 -2.59 22.97
N LYS A 59 2.51 -1.49 22.29
CA LYS A 59 2.01 -1.20 20.94
C LYS A 59 3.15 -0.76 20.05
N MET A 60 3.24 -1.38 18.87
CA MET A 60 4.20 -1.02 17.84
C MET A 60 3.48 -0.74 16.53
N LEU A 61 3.75 0.42 15.95
CA LEU A 61 3.29 0.76 14.61
C LEU A 61 4.43 0.56 13.62
N ILE A 62 4.18 -0.22 12.56
CA ILE A 62 5.09 -0.35 11.43
C ILE A 62 4.61 0.59 10.33
N ASP A 63 5.52 1.50 9.95
CA ASP A 63 5.29 2.60 9.01
C ASP A 63 4.30 3.67 9.55
N THR A 64 4.28 4.85 8.94
CA THR A 64 3.41 5.98 9.31
C THR A 64 2.61 6.54 8.15
N GLY A 65 2.68 5.87 6.99
CA GLY A 65 1.86 6.18 5.83
C GLY A 65 2.29 7.48 5.16
N MET A 66 1.36 8.07 4.39
CA MET A 66 1.67 9.21 3.53
C MET A 66 1.47 10.57 4.21
N GLY A 67 0.80 10.58 5.37
CA GLY A 67 0.39 11.82 6.04
C GLY A 67 -0.48 12.72 5.17
N GLU A 68 -0.44 14.03 5.42
CA GLU A 68 -1.30 15.01 4.74
C GLU A 68 -0.56 15.90 3.74
N LYS A 69 0.76 15.73 3.57
CA LYS A 69 1.63 16.64 2.79
C LYS A 69 1.56 16.44 1.27
N TRP A 70 0.62 15.63 0.78
CA TRP A 70 0.44 15.35 -0.63
C TRP A 70 -0.60 16.30 -1.23
N ASP A 71 -0.22 16.97 -2.31
CA ASP A 71 -1.13 17.82 -3.08
C ASP A 71 -2.13 16.99 -3.90
N GLU A 72 -3.19 17.62 -4.41
CA GLU A 72 -4.22 16.93 -5.21
C GLU A 72 -3.66 16.29 -6.49
N LYS A 73 -2.55 16.82 -7.02
CA LYS A 73 -1.91 16.29 -8.22
C LYS A 73 -1.16 14.99 -7.93
N SER A 74 -0.60 14.87 -6.73
CA SER A 74 0.24 13.74 -6.32
C SER A 74 -0.54 12.65 -5.60
N ARG A 75 -1.74 12.95 -5.08
CA ARG A 75 -2.67 11.96 -4.52
C ARG A 75 -3.23 11.00 -5.58
#